data_AF-A0A7K5W2W6-F1
#
_entry.id   AF-A0A7K5W2W6-F1
#
_cell.length_a   1.000
_cell.length_b   1.000
_cell.length_c   1.000
_cell.angle_alpha   90.00
_cell.angle_beta   90.00
_cell.angle_gamma   90.00
#
_symmetry.space_group_name_H-M   'P 1'
#
loop_
_entity.id
_entity.type
_entity.pdbx_description
1 polymer ?
#
loop_
_entity_poly.entity_id
_entity_poly.type
_entity_poly.pdbx_seq_one_letter_code
_entity_poly.pdbx_strand_id
1 'polypeptide(L)'
;TGSSDPYCIVKIDDEAIIRTATVWKTLSPFWGEEYEVQLQPGFHSISIYVMDEDALSRDDIIGKVCITRDMLAEHPKGYSGWMSLSEVDPDEEVQGEIHLRVEVLGSPGSRRLRCSVLEAR
;
A
#
# COMPACT_ATOMS: atom_id res chain seq x y z
N THR A 1 -0.56 26.62 1.55
CA THR A 1 -0.80 25.28 2.12
C THR A 1 -1.17 24.40 0.96
N GLY A 2 -0.22 23.59 0.48
CA GLY A 2 -0.52 22.60 -0.56
C GLY A 2 -1.46 21.54 0.00
N SER A 3 -2.32 21.00 -0.85
CA SER A 3 -3.12 19.81 -0.57
C SER A 3 -2.84 18.81 -1.67
N SER A 4 -2.71 17.54 -1.32
CA SER A 4 -2.66 16.44 -2.27
C SER A 4 -4.04 15.84 -2.45
N ASP A 5 -4.21 15.06 -3.51
CA ASP A 5 -5.34 14.22 -3.84
C ASP A 5 -4.90 12.74 -3.75
N PRO A 6 -4.61 12.22 -2.54
CA PRO A 6 -3.95 10.94 -2.40
C PRO A 6 -4.81 9.72 -2.73
N TYR A 7 -4.20 8.73 -3.37
CA TYR A 7 -4.71 7.37 -3.53
C TYR A 7 -3.58 6.35 -3.39
N CYS A 8 -3.92 5.07 -3.21
CA CYS A 8 -2.95 3.99 -3.08
C CYS A 8 -3.00 3.03 -4.26
N ILE A 9 -1.83 2.54 -4.67
CA ILE A 9 -1.67 1.37 -5.55
C ILE A 9 -1.06 0.23 -4.75
N VAL A 10 -1.76 -0.90 -4.65
CA VAL A 10 -1.21 -2.13 -4.08
C VAL A 10 -0.69 -3.01 -5.20
N LYS A 11 0.59 -3.41 -5.08
CA LYS A 11 1.27 -4.30 -6.00
C LYS A 11 1.67 -5.61 -5.33
N ILE A 12 1.62 -6.69 -6.10
CA ILE A 12 2.24 -7.98 -5.76
C ILE A 12 3.33 -8.22 -6.80
N ASP A 13 4.59 -8.38 -6.38
CA ASP A 13 5.74 -8.63 -7.28
C ASP A 13 5.75 -7.70 -8.51
N ASP A 14 5.58 -6.40 -8.29
CA ASP A 14 5.51 -5.33 -9.29
C ASP A 14 4.24 -5.23 -10.15
N GLU A 15 3.33 -6.20 -10.07
CA GLU A 15 2.02 -6.13 -10.74
C GLU A 15 1.02 -5.34 -9.89
N ALA A 16 0.43 -4.28 -10.45
CA ALA A 16 -0.61 -3.51 -9.78
C ALA A 16 -1.95 -4.26 -9.80
N ILE A 17 -2.45 -4.59 -8.63
CA ILE A 17 -3.67 -5.41 -8.47
C ILE A 17 -4.85 -4.57 -7.99
N ILE A 18 -4.59 -3.54 -7.17
CA ILE A 18 -5.62 -2.72 -6.53
C ILE A 18 -5.24 -1.25 -6.67
N ARG A 19 -6.25 -0.41 -6.92
CA ARG A 19 -6.20 1.04 -6.77
C ARG A 19 -7.33 1.47 -5.84
N THR A 20 -7.02 2.25 -4.80
CA THR A 20 -8.06 2.82 -3.93
C THR A 20 -8.79 3.98 -4.58
N ALA A 21 -9.88 4.44 -3.97
CA ALA A 21 -10.43 5.74 -4.30
C ALA A 21 -9.43 6.86 -3.97
N THR A 22 -9.59 7.97 -4.68
CA THR A 22 -8.83 9.20 -4.45
C THR A 22 -9.54 10.03 -3.39
N VAL A 23 -8.79 10.48 -2.38
CA VAL A 23 -9.32 11.37 -1.34
C VAL A 23 -8.84 12.79 -1.65
N TRP A 24 -9.76 13.65 -2.09
CA TRP A 24 -9.40 14.97 -2.60
C TRP A 24 -9.01 15.95 -1.49
N LYS A 25 -7.96 16.73 -1.75
CA LYS A 25 -7.50 17.92 -1.03
C LYS A 25 -7.20 17.67 0.44
N THR A 26 -6.40 16.65 0.72
CA THR A 26 -5.99 16.29 2.08
C THR A 26 -4.54 15.80 2.14
N LEU A 27 -3.87 16.06 3.26
CA LEU A 27 -2.60 15.43 3.63
C LEU A 27 -2.80 14.29 4.65
N SER A 28 -4.05 14.04 5.07
CA SER A 28 -4.40 12.98 6.00
C SER A 28 -5.60 12.20 5.47
N PRO A 29 -5.41 11.38 4.42
CA PRO A 29 -6.49 10.63 3.81
C PRO A 29 -6.96 9.47 4.70
N PHE A 30 -8.25 9.17 4.63
CA PHE A 30 -8.85 7.95 5.14
C PHE A 30 -9.56 7.25 3.98
N TRP A 31 -9.05 6.09 3.58
CA TRP A 31 -9.67 5.23 2.57
C TRP A 31 -10.59 4.21 3.23
N GLY A 32 -10.11 3.51 4.26
CA GLY A 32 -10.87 2.47 4.94
C GLY A 32 -11.29 1.32 4.02
N GLU A 33 -10.49 1.03 2.99
CA GLU A 33 -10.82 0.06 1.95
C GLU A 33 -10.15 -1.29 2.21
N GLU A 34 -10.86 -2.38 1.91
CA GLU A 34 -10.35 -3.75 2.07
C GLU A 34 -10.53 -4.56 0.79
N TYR A 35 -9.48 -5.31 0.46
CA TYR A 35 -9.40 -6.11 -0.74
C TYR A 35 -8.91 -7.51 -0.42
N GLU A 36 -9.48 -8.51 -1.10
CA GLU A 36 -9.02 -9.89 -1.01
C GLU A 36 -8.70 -10.48 -2.39
N VAL A 37 -7.41 -10.69 -2.67
CA VAL A 37 -6.91 -11.13 -3.98
C VAL A 37 -6.21 -12.47 -3.90
N GLN A 38 -6.18 -13.23 -5.01
CA GLN A 38 -5.46 -14.50 -5.04
C GLN A 38 -3.96 -14.26 -4.92
N LEU A 39 -3.29 -14.98 -4.02
CA LEU A 39 -1.86 -14.83 -3.78
C LEU A 39 -1.11 -16.03 -4.33
N GLN A 40 -0.25 -15.78 -5.32
CA GLN A 40 0.53 -16.84 -5.95
C GLN A 40 1.54 -17.44 -4.97
N PRO A 41 1.76 -18.77 -4.97
CA PRO A 41 2.64 -19.39 -4.00
C PRO A 41 4.08 -18.89 -3.98
N GLY A 42 4.55 -18.37 -5.12
CA GLY A 42 5.89 -17.86 -5.34
C GLY A 42 6.05 -16.36 -5.17
N PHE A 43 5.06 -15.66 -4.58
CA PHE A 43 5.19 -14.22 -4.36
C PHE A 43 6.41 -13.87 -3.49
N HIS A 44 6.99 -12.71 -3.72
CA HIS A 44 8.16 -12.17 -3.01
C HIS A 44 7.76 -11.02 -2.08
N SER A 45 6.93 -10.09 -2.54
CA SER A 45 6.57 -8.91 -1.76
C SER A 45 5.22 -8.30 -2.15
N ILE A 46 4.64 -7.58 -1.20
CA ILE A 46 3.50 -6.69 -1.40
C ILE A 46 3.98 -5.27 -1.19
N SER A 47 3.80 -4.40 -2.18
CA SER A 47 4.17 -2.99 -2.07
C SER A 47 2.93 -2.11 -2.14
N ILE A 48 2.85 -1.11 -1.29
CA ILE A 48 1.79 -0.12 -1.31
C ILE A 48 2.45 1.22 -1.64
N TYR A 49 2.05 1.81 -2.75
CA TYR A 49 2.49 3.14 -3.17
C TYR A 49 1.39 4.13 -2.83
N VAL A 50 1.75 5.23 -2.17
CA VAL A 50 0.89 6.39 -2.01
C VAL A 50 1.21 7.35 -3.14
N MET A 51 0.18 7.75 -3.87
CA MET A 51 0.25 8.57 -5.07
C MET A 51 -0.52 9.85 -4.86
N ASP A 52 -0.15 10.93 -5.53
CA ASP A 52 -0.93 12.16 -5.65
C ASP A 52 -1.59 12.21 -7.04
N GLU A 53 -2.93 12.28 -7.11
CA GLU A 53 -3.62 12.36 -8.40
C GLU A 53 -3.61 13.78 -8.95
N ASP A 54 -3.05 13.95 -10.14
CA ASP A 54 -2.94 15.25 -10.79
C ASP A 54 -3.83 15.35 -12.02
N ALA A 55 -4.73 16.33 -12.05
CA ALA A 55 -5.68 16.47 -13.16
C ALA A 55 -5.02 16.87 -14.50
N LEU A 56 -3.83 17.48 -14.46
CA LEU A 56 -3.17 18.09 -15.63
C LEU A 56 -1.74 17.58 -15.88
N SER A 57 -1.20 16.80 -14.95
CA SER A 57 0.14 16.19 -15.00
C SER A 57 0.03 14.68 -14.82
N ARG A 58 1.18 14.02 -14.82
CA ARG A 58 1.28 12.64 -14.38
C ARG A 58 1.18 12.60 -12.87
N ASP A 59 0.46 11.63 -12.33
CA ASP A 59 0.40 11.37 -10.89
C ASP A 59 1.79 11.18 -10.28
N ASP A 60 2.05 11.89 -9.18
CA ASP A 60 3.31 11.89 -8.46
C ASP A 60 3.32 10.79 -7.39
N ILE A 61 4.50 10.24 -7.10
CA ILE A 61 4.67 9.28 -6.02
C ILE A 61 4.96 10.04 -4.74
N ILE A 62 4.13 9.88 -3.72
CA ILE A 62 4.39 10.46 -2.39
C ILE A 62 5.37 9.57 -1.63
N GLY A 63 5.25 8.25 -1.77
CA GLY A 63 6.13 7.29 -1.11
C GLY A 63 5.61 5.87 -1.22
N LYS A 64 6.35 4.92 -0.66
CA LYS A 64 5.93 3.51 -0.63
C LYS A 64 6.26 2.82 0.68
N VAL A 65 5.60 1.68 0.88
CA VAL A 65 6.05 0.65 1.83
C VAL A 65 6.16 -0.68 1.12
N CYS A 66 7.07 -1.53 1.58
CA CYS A 66 7.27 -2.87 1.06
C CYS A 66 7.19 -3.88 2.20
N ILE A 67 6.30 -4.86 2.07
CA ILE A 67 6.11 -5.95 3.01
C ILE A 67 6.56 -7.23 2.29
N THR A 68 7.69 -7.77 2.72
CA THR A 68 8.23 -9.00 2.11
C THR A 68 7.48 -10.23 2.60
N ARG A 69 7.57 -11.31 1.83
CA ARG A 69 7.08 -12.61 2.25
C ARG A 69 7.66 -13.07 3.59
N ASP A 70 8.92 -12.78 3.86
CA ASP A 70 9.58 -13.17 5.11
C ASP A 70 9.00 -12.38 6.30
N MET A 71 8.74 -11.08 6.13
CA MET A 71 8.05 -10.28 7.16
C MET A 71 6.65 -10.85 7.48
N LEU A 72 5.90 -11.31 6.47
CA LEU A 72 4.61 -11.95 6.68
C LEU A 72 4.73 -13.33 7.34
N ALA A 73 5.79 -14.08 7.05
CA ALA A 73 6.05 -15.37 7.68
C ALA A 73 6.37 -15.21 9.18
N GLU A 74 7.01 -14.11 9.57
CA GLU A 74 7.25 -13.74 10.97
C GLU A 74 5.96 -13.29 11.70
N HIS A 75 4.90 -12.96 10.96
CA HIS A 75 3.60 -12.53 11.48
C HIS A 75 2.47 -13.48 11.04
N PRO A 76 2.29 -14.65 11.69
CA PRO A 76 1.32 -15.67 11.26
C PRO A 76 -0.14 -15.21 11.25
N LYS A 77 -0.46 -14.15 12.00
CA LYS A 77 -1.80 -13.52 12.02
C LYS A 77 -1.94 -12.37 11.02
N GLY A 78 -0.90 -12.08 10.24
CA GLY A 78 -0.76 -10.88 9.44
C GLY A 78 -0.16 -9.71 10.20
N TYR A 79 0.20 -8.68 9.44
CA TYR A 79 0.69 -7.40 9.93
C TYR A 79 -0.48 -6.42 10.09
N SER A 80 -0.49 -5.63 11.16
CA SER A 80 -1.44 -4.53 11.35
C SER A 80 -0.74 -3.40 12.10
N GLY A 81 -0.66 -2.22 11.50
CA GLY A 81 0.01 -1.08 12.13
C GLY A 81 0.42 0.01 11.15
N TRP A 82 1.10 1.01 11.70
CA TRP A 82 1.69 2.12 10.96
C TRP A 82 3.07 1.74 10.41
N MET A 83 3.30 2.10 9.15
CA MET A 83 4.59 1.94 8.47
C MET A 83 5.03 3.28 7.89
N SER A 84 6.26 3.68 8.18
CA SER A 84 6.86 4.88 7.59
C SER A 84 7.02 4.71 6.09
N LEU A 85 6.63 5.73 5.33
CA LEU A 85 6.84 5.77 3.90
C LEU A 85 8.35 5.86 3.61
N SER A 86 8.78 5.19 2.55
CA SER A 86 10.14 5.27 2.00
C SER A 86 10.11 5.92 0.63
N GLU A 87 11.21 6.58 0.30
CA GLU A 87 11.47 7.18 -1.00
C GLU A 87 11.49 6.14 -2.13
N VAL A 88 11.04 6.57 -3.31
CA VAL A 88 11.14 5.80 -4.54
C VAL A 88 12.25 6.35 -5.42
N ASP A 89 12.33 7.67 -5.52
CA ASP A 89 13.46 8.39 -6.07
C ASP A 89 14.43 8.78 -4.94
N PRO A 90 15.72 8.39 -4.98
CA PRO A 90 16.68 8.76 -3.94
C PRO A 90 16.95 10.26 -3.82
N ASP A 91 16.56 11.06 -4.82
CA ASP A 91 16.69 12.53 -4.79
C ASP A 91 15.48 13.21 -4.12
N GLU A 92 14.45 12.45 -3.73
CA GLU A 92 13.26 12.94 -3.05
C GLU A 92 13.27 12.64 -1.54
N GLU A 93 12.88 13.63 -0.74
CA GLU A 93 12.63 13.43 0.69
C GLU A 93 11.17 13.04 0.90
N VAL A 94 10.95 11.85 1.45
CA VAL A 94 9.61 11.35 1.79
C VAL A 94 9.38 11.45 3.29
N GLN A 95 8.22 11.99 3.66
CA GLN A 95 7.73 12.09 5.03
C GLN A 95 6.37 11.42 5.15
N GLY A 96 6.03 11.00 6.37
CA GLY A 96 4.72 10.43 6.69
C GLY A 96 4.71 8.91 6.84
N GLU A 97 3.53 8.41 7.17
CA GLU A 97 3.30 7.00 7.44
C GLU A 97 1.91 6.57 7.00
N ILE A 98 1.76 5.27 6.73
CA ILE A 98 0.51 4.66 6.29
C ILE A 98 0.08 3.55 7.26
N HIS A 99 -1.20 3.55 7.62
CA HIS A 99 -1.82 2.54 8.46
C HIS A 99 -2.40 1.43 7.60
N LEU A 100 -1.86 0.21 7.77
CA LEU A 100 -2.22 -0.95 6.95
C LEU A 100 -2.60 -2.14 7.81
N ARG A 101 -3.41 -3.03 7.21
CA ARG A 101 -3.57 -4.42 7.65
C ARG A 101 -3.31 -5.35 6.47
N VAL A 102 -2.46 -6.35 6.65
CA VAL A 102 -2.03 -7.28 5.60
C VAL A 102 -2.00 -8.70 6.15
N GLU A 103 -2.88 -9.56 5.66
CA GLU A 103 -3.04 -10.94 6.13
C GLU A 103 -2.97 -11.93 4.95
N VAL A 104 -2.26 -13.05 5.12
CA VAL A 104 -2.32 -14.18 4.19
C VAL A 104 -3.33 -15.20 4.72
N LEU A 105 -4.39 -15.42 3.97
CA LEU A 105 -5.50 -16.31 4.30
C LEU A 105 -5.44 -17.60 3.48
N GLY A 106 -6.16 -18.62 3.95
CA GLY A 106 -6.35 -19.87 3.23
C GLY A 106 -5.25 -20.91 3.46
N SER A 107 -5.31 -21.99 2.68
CA SER A 107 -4.36 -23.11 2.75
C SER A 107 -3.28 -22.98 1.67
N PRO A 108 -2.15 -23.71 1.74
CA PRO A 108 -1.03 -23.57 0.81
C PRO A 108 -1.38 -23.64 -0.69
N GLY A 109 -2.48 -24.34 -1.05
CA GLY A 109 -2.97 -24.46 -2.43
C GLY A 109 -4.02 -23.43 -2.87
N SER A 110 -4.52 -22.59 -1.96
CA SER A 110 -5.52 -21.56 -2.25
C SER A 110 -5.33 -20.36 -1.32
N ARG A 111 -4.14 -19.74 -1.39
CA ARG A 111 -3.82 -18.56 -0.59
C ARG A 111 -4.47 -17.32 -1.18
N ARG A 112 -4.94 -16.45 -0.29
CA ARG A 112 -5.46 -15.12 -0.61
C ARG A 112 -4.74 -14.09 0.24
N LEU A 113 -4.44 -12.95 -0.34
CA LEU A 113 -4.02 -11.77 0.39
C LEU A 113 -5.26 -10.98 0.76
N ARG A 114 -5.46 -10.69 2.05
CA ARG A 114 -6.33 -9.61 2.51
C ARG A 114 -5.47 -8.38 2.80
N CYS A 115 -5.79 -7.28 2.16
CA CYS A 115 -5.11 -6.00 2.34
C CYS A 115 -6.15 -4.93 2.65
N SER A 116 -6.07 -4.34 3.84
CA SER A 116 -6.86 -3.19 4.25
C SER A 116 -5.96 -1.95 4.25
N VAL A 117 -6.31 -0.98 3.40
CA VAL A 117 -5.64 0.32 3.29
C VAL A 117 -6.48 1.34 4.05
N LEU A 118 -6.00 1.79 5.21
CA LEU A 118 -6.83 2.51 6.18
C LEU A 118 -6.68 4.03 6.02
N GLU A 119 -5.52 4.57 6.37
CA GLU A 119 -5.28 6.01 6.45
C GLU A 119 -3.78 6.33 6.33
N ALA A 120 -3.44 7.58 6.03
CA ALA A 120 -2.07 8.08 6.04
C ALA A 120 -2.00 9.46 6.71
N ARG A 121 -0.81 9.86 7.17
CA ARG A 121 -0.55 11.17 7.79
C ARG A 121 0.90 11.60 7.68
#